data_AF-A0A9E3QZF6-F1
#
_entry.id   AF-A0A9E3QZF6-F1
#
_cell.length_a   1.000
_cell.length_b   1.000
_cell.length_c   1.000
_cell.angle_alpha   90.00
_cell.angle_beta   90.00
_cell.angle_gamma   90.00
#
_symmetry.space_group_name_H-M   'P 1'
#
loop_
_entity.id
_entity.type
_entity.pdbx_description
1 polymer ?
#
loop_
_entity_poly.entity_id
_entity_poly.type
_entity_poly.pdbx_seq_one_letter_code
_entity_poly.pdbx_strand_id
1 'polypeptide(L)'
;HPRTLRGDAPAGLSDALVQALAKAPGDRFPSARAMRAAVMDAPGASAPELAELFTRLCGDELRERFGGGASPSELPGTLSVPSPGPRRTRPAQAAVAPAAAPKPAAFDLPGTDPTPAKRRRWWPVLLGAGAFLGTVTALGAILVFGPDGAPPTPVAVVPPPTVAAVDADAAPEPPPEPVVEVAPPREDPAIRAFASAALDAGSPGRGLPTRPVRPVRGQSVVVATPPALGPAPQVKFGYLSADADPWADVLIDGRRLERTPLSRYPVTVGPHTLVFRAADGRQQTRKIKVEEGQLVSESATF
;
A
#
# COMPACT_ATOMS: atom_id res chain seq x y z
N HIS A 1 -35.47 -17.91 9.95
CA HIS A 1 -34.42 -18.95 9.90
C HIS A 1 -33.09 -18.27 9.63
N PRO A 2 -32.07 -18.46 10.48
CA PRO A 2 -30.71 -18.04 10.13
C PRO A 2 -30.39 -18.69 8.79
N ARG A 3 -29.93 -17.89 7.82
CA ARG A 3 -29.48 -18.44 6.54
C ARG A 3 -28.28 -19.30 6.86
N THR A 4 -28.45 -20.61 6.84
CA THR A 4 -27.33 -21.54 6.84
C THR A 4 -26.49 -21.19 5.62
N LEU A 5 -25.24 -20.81 5.88
CA LEU A 5 -24.23 -20.72 4.83
C LEU A 5 -24.17 -22.06 4.09
N ARG A 6 -23.71 -22.06 2.83
CA ARG A 6 -23.64 -23.29 2.04
C ARG A 6 -22.90 -24.39 2.83
N GLY A 7 -23.39 -25.62 2.73
CA GLY A 7 -22.93 -26.75 3.55
C GLY A 7 -21.49 -27.22 3.27
N ASP A 8 -20.82 -26.62 2.30
CA ASP A 8 -19.41 -26.86 1.95
C ASP A 8 -18.43 -25.97 2.73
N ALA A 9 -18.92 -24.93 3.41
CA ALA A 9 -18.07 -24.09 4.26
C ALA A 9 -17.69 -24.82 5.56
N PRO A 10 -16.40 -24.80 5.97
CA PRO A 10 -16.01 -25.39 7.25
C PRO A 10 -16.78 -24.74 8.40
N ALA A 11 -17.23 -25.56 9.35
CA ALA A 11 -18.15 -25.14 10.41
C ALA A 11 -17.66 -23.89 11.17
N GLY A 12 -16.36 -23.83 11.51
CA GLY A 12 -15.77 -22.68 12.21
C GLY A 12 -15.80 -21.38 11.40
N LEU A 13 -15.67 -21.45 10.07
CA LEU A 13 -15.79 -20.27 9.20
C LEU A 13 -17.24 -19.80 9.12
N SER A 14 -18.18 -20.74 9.04
CA SER A 14 -19.61 -20.44 9.04
C SER A 14 -20.03 -19.75 10.33
N ASP A 15 -19.59 -20.27 11.49
CA ASP A 15 -19.90 -19.69 12.80
C ASP A 15 -19.32 -18.28 12.93
N ALA A 16 -18.07 -18.08 12.49
CA ALA A 16 -17.44 -16.76 12.48
C ALA A 16 -18.21 -15.77 11.58
N LEU A 17 -18.66 -16.18 10.39
CA LEU A 17 -19.44 -15.32 9.51
C LEU A 17 -20.83 -15.02 10.08
N VAL A 18 -21.49 -15.99 10.71
CA VAL A 18 -22.79 -15.79 11.39
C VAL A 18 -22.65 -14.80 12.54
N GLN A 19 -21.59 -14.92 13.35
CA GLN A 19 -21.30 -13.99 14.44
C GLN A 19 -20.98 -12.58 13.92
N ALA A 20 -20.17 -12.47 12.86
CA ALA A 20 -19.83 -11.18 12.25
C ALA A 20 -21.07 -10.45 11.68
N LEU A 21 -22.06 -11.20 11.20
CA LEU A 21 -23.31 -10.69 10.61
C LEU A 21 -24.47 -10.65 11.61
N ALA A 22 -24.23 -10.88 12.90
CA ALA A 22 -25.28 -10.86 13.91
C ALA A 22 -26.01 -9.49 13.95
N LYS A 23 -27.33 -9.50 14.16
CA LYS A 23 -28.12 -8.27 14.12
C LYS A 23 -27.82 -7.35 15.31
N ALA A 24 -27.72 -7.93 16.51
CA ALA A 24 -27.39 -7.18 17.72
C ALA A 24 -25.86 -6.91 17.78
N PRO A 25 -25.44 -5.70 18.16
CA PRO A 25 -24.02 -5.34 18.21
C PRO A 25 -23.26 -6.13 19.29
N GLY A 26 -23.92 -6.52 20.39
CA GLY A 26 -23.32 -7.33 21.45
C GLY A 26 -22.98 -8.77 21.04
N ASP A 27 -23.64 -9.28 19.99
CA ASP A 27 -23.38 -10.62 19.45
C ASP A 27 -22.29 -10.62 18.37
N ARG A 28 -21.86 -9.44 17.90
CA ARG A 28 -20.78 -9.31 16.90
C ARG A 28 -19.41 -9.41 17.55
N PHE A 29 -18.39 -9.57 16.72
CA PHE A 29 -17.02 -9.42 17.19
C PHE A 29 -16.78 -8.00 17.73
N PRO A 30 -16.10 -7.84 18.88
CA PRO A 30 -15.81 -6.54 19.46
C PRO A 30 -14.82 -5.72 18.61
N SER A 31 -14.10 -6.37 17.69
CA SER A 31 -13.18 -5.73 16.75
C SER A 31 -12.95 -6.57 15.49
N ALA A 32 -12.48 -5.92 14.43
CA ALA A 32 -12.03 -6.60 13.21
C ALA A 32 -10.87 -7.58 13.47
N ARG A 33 -10.03 -7.31 14.48
CA ARG A 33 -8.94 -8.20 14.89
C ARG A 33 -9.47 -9.50 15.50
N ALA A 34 -10.50 -9.42 16.33
CA ALA A 34 -11.15 -10.59 16.91
C ALA A 34 -11.83 -11.44 15.82
N MET A 35 -12.51 -10.80 14.85
CA MET A 35 -13.08 -11.49 13.70
C MET A 35 -12.01 -12.23 12.88
N ARG A 36 -10.88 -11.56 12.58
CA ARG A 36 -9.78 -12.18 11.84
C ARG A 36 -9.20 -13.38 12.58
N ALA A 37 -9.01 -13.28 13.90
CA ALA A 37 -8.51 -14.39 14.71
C ALA A 37 -9.49 -15.59 14.64
N ALA A 38 -10.79 -15.34 14.85
CA ALA A 38 -11.80 -16.39 14.76
C ALA A 38 -11.86 -17.07 13.37
N VAL A 39 -11.67 -16.32 12.29
CA VAL A 39 -11.61 -16.87 10.92
C VAL A 39 -10.35 -17.71 10.69
N MET A 40 -9.20 -17.31 11.26
CA MET A 40 -7.91 -18.00 11.07
C MET A 40 -7.72 -19.19 12.01
N ASP A 41 -8.34 -19.15 13.19
CA ASP A 41 -8.29 -20.24 14.18
C ASP A 41 -9.36 -21.30 13.92
N ALA A 42 -10.24 -21.08 12.93
CA ALA A 42 -11.23 -22.06 12.52
C ALA A 42 -10.55 -23.36 12.04
N PRO A 43 -10.88 -24.53 12.61
CA PRO A 43 -10.29 -25.79 12.18
C PRO A 43 -10.62 -26.07 10.71
N GLY A 44 -9.59 -26.36 9.90
CA GLY A 44 -9.71 -26.56 8.44
C GLY A 44 -9.58 -25.28 7.61
N ALA A 45 -9.15 -24.17 8.21
CA ALA A 45 -8.92 -22.89 7.52
C ALA A 45 -7.42 -22.61 7.30
N SER A 46 -6.66 -23.56 6.75
CA SER A 46 -5.31 -23.22 6.33
C SER A 46 -5.37 -22.15 5.21
N ALA A 47 -4.39 -21.25 5.16
CA ALA A 47 -4.33 -20.20 4.15
C ALA A 47 -4.52 -20.69 2.69
N PRO A 48 -3.95 -21.83 2.24
CA PRO A 48 -4.20 -22.34 0.90
C PRO A 48 -5.63 -22.87 0.71
N GLU A 49 -6.22 -23.52 1.71
CA GLU A 49 -7.60 -24.03 1.64
C GLU A 49 -8.61 -22.88 1.56
N LEU A 50 -8.38 -21.79 2.32
CA LEU A 50 -9.18 -20.58 2.23
C LEU A 50 -9.09 -19.94 0.84
N ALA A 51 -7.89 -19.90 0.24
CA ALA A 51 -7.70 -19.36 -1.10
C ALA A 51 -8.44 -20.19 -2.16
N GLU A 52 -8.44 -21.51 -2.05
CA GLU A 52 -9.18 -22.41 -2.93
C GLU A 52 -10.70 -22.24 -2.75
N LEU A 53 -11.18 -22.19 -1.51
CA LEU A 53 -12.58 -21.93 -1.18
C LEU A 53 -13.06 -20.59 -1.76
N PHE A 54 -12.28 -19.51 -1.58
CA PHE A 54 -12.61 -18.20 -2.16
C PHE A 54 -12.61 -18.23 -3.68
N THR A 55 -11.64 -18.90 -4.30
CA THR A 55 -11.57 -19.03 -5.77
C THR A 55 -12.79 -19.78 -6.30
N ARG A 56 -13.26 -20.81 -5.58
CA ARG A 56 -14.46 -21.55 -5.93
C ARG A 56 -15.73 -20.72 -5.74
N LEU A 57 -15.90 -20.10 -4.57
CA LEU A 57 -17.07 -19.27 -4.24
C LEU A 57 -17.21 -18.05 -5.15
N CYS A 58 -16.11 -17.32 -5.38
CA CYS A 58 -16.13 -16.15 -6.24
C CYS A 58 -16.12 -16.55 -7.72
N GLY A 59 -15.43 -17.64 -8.09
CA GLY A 59 -15.30 -18.09 -9.47
C GLY A 59 -16.63 -18.51 -10.09
N ASP A 60 -17.45 -19.26 -9.35
CA ASP A 60 -18.73 -19.77 -9.86
C ASP A 60 -19.77 -18.64 -9.99
N GLU A 61 -19.91 -17.81 -8.96
CA GLU A 61 -20.87 -16.68 -8.96
C GLU A 61 -20.45 -15.56 -9.93
N LEU A 62 -19.15 -15.23 -10.05
CA LEU A 62 -18.71 -14.28 -11.09
C LEU A 62 -18.91 -14.87 -12.48
N ARG A 63 -18.68 -16.18 -12.68
CA ARG A 63 -18.87 -16.79 -14.00
C ARG A 63 -20.34 -16.85 -14.40
N GLU A 64 -21.27 -17.03 -13.46
CA GLU A 64 -22.70 -16.93 -13.76
C GLU A 64 -23.14 -15.47 -13.98
N ARG A 65 -22.67 -14.54 -13.13
CA ARG A 65 -23.11 -13.14 -13.19
C ARG A 65 -22.47 -12.34 -14.32
N PHE A 66 -21.27 -12.73 -14.75
CA PHE A 66 -20.55 -12.16 -15.90
C PHE A 66 -20.48 -13.15 -17.07
N GLY A 67 -21.34 -14.17 -17.07
CA GLY A 67 -21.42 -15.30 -18.01
C GLY A 67 -21.84 -14.98 -19.44
N GLY A 68 -21.34 -13.89 -20.01
CA GLY A 68 -21.34 -13.64 -21.44
C GLY A 68 -20.06 -14.19 -22.09
N GLY A 69 -19.99 -15.51 -22.28
CA GLY A 69 -19.27 -16.17 -23.38
C GLY A 69 -17.77 -15.93 -23.64
N ALA A 70 -17.02 -15.18 -22.82
CA ALA A 70 -15.60 -15.01 -23.03
C ALA A 70 -14.84 -16.24 -22.50
N SER A 71 -14.44 -17.12 -23.41
CA SER A 71 -13.49 -18.19 -23.12
C SER A 71 -12.21 -17.58 -22.52
N PRO A 72 -11.62 -18.14 -21.45
CA PRO A 72 -10.46 -17.58 -20.77
C PRO A 72 -9.19 -17.47 -21.65
N SER A 73 -9.25 -17.92 -22.91
CA SER A 73 -8.18 -17.80 -23.89
C SER A 73 -8.12 -16.46 -24.64
N GLU A 74 -9.10 -15.56 -24.50
CA GLU A 74 -9.15 -14.30 -25.27
C GLU A 74 -8.90 -13.02 -24.44
N LEU A 75 -8.53 -13.13 -23.16
CA LEU A 75 -8.11 -11.96 -22.39
C LEU A 75 -6.65 -11.58 -22.71
N PRO A 76 -6.38 -10.41 -23.31
CA PRO A 76 -5.01 -9.94 -23.50
C PRO A 76 -4.43 -9.55 -22.12
N GLY A 77 -3.59 -10.42 -21.56
CA GLY A 77 -2.81 -10.09 -20.36
C GLY A 77 -2.81 -11.13 -19.24
N THR A 78 -3.04 -12.41 -19.51
CA THR A 78 -2.80 -13.46 -18.50
C THR A 78 -1.32 -13.50 -18.12
N LEU A 79 -1.02 -13.05 -16.90
CA LEU A 79 0.19 -13.42 -16.17
C LEU A 79 0.22 -14.95 -16.07
N SER A 80 1.04 -15.58 -16.91
CA SER A 80 1.30 -17.02 -16.84
C SER A 80 1.92 -17.34 -15.48
N VAL A 81 1.11 -17.89 -14.58
CA VAL A 81 1.60 -18.60 -13.41
C VAL A 81 2.26 -19.89 -13.93
N PRO A 82 3.56 -20.12 -13.69
CA PRO A 82 4.24 -21.30 -14.20
C PRO A 82 3.71 -22.56 -13.51
N SER A 83 3.31 -23.52 -14.33
CA SER A 83 2.89 -24.87 -13.90
C SER A 83 4.01 -25.55 -13.11
N PRO A 84 3.73 -26.20 -11.96
CA PRO A 84 4.75 -26.92 -11.21
C PRO A 84 5.20 -28.17 -11.97
N GLY A 85 6.43 -28.13 -12.49
CA GLY A 85 7.06 -29.29 -13.12
C GLY A 85 7.38 -30.41 -12.13
N PRO A 86 7.62 -31.64 -12.61
CA PRO A 86 7.78 -32.82 -11.77
C PRO A 86 9.03 -32.72 -10.87
N ARG A 87 8.84 -33.01 -9.58
CA ARG A 87 9.90 -33.08 -8.56
C ARG A 87 10.99 -34.05 -8.99
N ARG A 88 12.17 -33.52 -9.35
CA ARG A 88 13.39 -34.33 -9.43
C ARG A 88 13.86 -34.66 -8.02
N THR A 89 13.88 -35.96 -7.73
CA THR A 89 14.51 -36.57 -6.56
C THR A 89 15.99 -36.20 -6.50
N ARG A 90 16.39 -35.58 -5.39
CA ARG A 90 17.77 -35.21 -5.03
C ARG A 90 18.57 -36.48 -4.71
N PRO A 91 19.67 -36.81 -5.40
CA PRO A 91 20.56 -37.87 -4.96
C PRO A 91 21.35 -37.43 -3.72
N ALA A 92 21.61 -38.41 -2.85
CA ALA A 92 22.27 -38.28 -1.57
C ALA A 92 23.65 -37.59 -1.70
N GLN A 93 23.84 -36.54 -0.91
CA GLN A 93 25.10 -35.81 -0.79
C GLN A 93 26.02 -36.64 0.12
N ALA A 94 27.04 -37.25 -0.47
CA ALA A 94 28.13 -37.89 0.27
C ALA A 94 28.94 -36.81 1.01
N ALA A 95 29.23 -37.07 2.28
CA ALA A 95 30.03 -36.24 3.15
C ALA A 95 31.46 -36.09 2.59
N VAL A 96 31.89 -34.85 2.36
CA VAL A 96 33.28 -34.50 2.11
C VAL A 96 33.77 -33.69 3.31
N ALA A 97 34.87 -34.19 3.89
CA ALA A 97 35.55 -33.65 5.07
C ALA A 97 36.14 -32.23 4.83
N PRO A 98 36.34 -31.44 5.90
CA PRO A 98 36.86 -30.08 5.78
C PRO A 98 38.38 -30.09 5.52
N ALA A 99 38.79 -29.54 4.37
CA ALA A 99 40.18 -29.25 4.07
C ALA A 99 40.56 -27.86 4.59
N ALA A 100 41.78 -27.77 5.13
CA ALA A 100 42.36 -26.64 5.84
C ALA A 100 42.32 -25.31 5.08
N ALA A 101 42.02 -24.24 5.81
CA ALA A 101 42.07 -22.86 5.34
C ALA A 101 43.52 -22.40 5.08
N PRO A 102 43.82 -21.79 3.91
CA PRO A 102 45.06 -21.07 3.71
C PRO A 102 45.03 -19.68 4.37
N LYS A 103 46.14 -19.35 5.02
CA LYS A 103 46.47 -18.09 5.67
C LYS A 103 46.43 -16.93 4.66
N PRO A 104 45.77 -15.79 4.93
CA PRO A 104 45.76 -14.67 4.00
C PRO A 104 47.16 -14.03 3.91
N ALA A 105 47.72 -14.04 2.70
CA ALA A 105 48.88 -13.24 2.35
C ALA A 105 48.50 -11.76 2.33
N ALA A 106 49.32 -10.94 2.98
CA ALA A 106 49.23 -9.49 2.94
C ALA A 106 49.37 -9.02 1.48
N PHE A 107 48.38 -8.28 1.00
CA PHE A 107 48.40 -7.61 -0.28
C PHE A 107 48.94 -6.20 -0.04
N ASP A 108 50.22 -5.98 -0.35
CA ASP A 108 50.81 -4.65 -0.41
C ASP A 108 50.27 -3.93 -1.66
N LEU A 109 49.46 -2.90 -1.45
CA LEU A 109 49.03 -1.99 -2.50
C LEU A 109 50.12 -0.92 -2.74
N PRO A 110 50.64 -0.75 -3.96
CA PRO A 110 51.55 0.33 -4.27
C PRO A 110 50.84 1.68 -4.26
N GLY A 111 51.56 2.70 -3.82
CA GLY A 111 51.07 4.03 -3.53
C GLY A 111 50.32 4.67 -4.70
N THR A 112 49.12 5.15 -4.40
CA THR A 112 48.48 6.20 -5.18
C THR A 112 48.88 7.54 -4.58
N ASP A 113 49.75 8.25 -5.30
CA ASP A 113 50.09 9.64 -5.03
C ASP A 113 48.82 10.51 -4.98
N PRO A 114 48.67 11.39 -3.97
CA PRO A 114 47.59 12.35 -3.95
C PRO A 114 47.86 13.46 -4.98
N THR A 115 47.12 13.44 -6.08
CA THR A 115 47.05 14.59 -7.01
C THR A 115 46.65 15.88 -6.28
N PRO A 116 47.26 17.03 -6.61
CA PRO A 116 47.06 18.29 -5.91
C PRO A 116 45.65 18.84 -6.13
N ALA A 117 44.88 18.90 -5.04
CA ALA A 117 43.58 19.54 -5.02
C ALA A 117 43.70 21.03 -5.36
N LYS A 118 42.95 21.46 -6.38
CA LYS A 118 42.75 22.86 -6.76
C LYS A 118 42.05 23.59 -5.61
N ARG A 119 42.85 24.17 -4.71
CA ARG A 119 42.43 24.99 -3.56
C ARG A 119 41.58 26.17 -4.03
N ARG A 120 40.26 25.98 -4.04
CA ARG A 120 39.29 27.06 -4.22
C ARG A 120 39.20 27.81 -2.88
N ARG A 121 39.74 29.02 -2.91
CA ARG A 121 39.87 30.02 -1.85
C ARG A 121 38.50 30.33 -1.22
N TRP A 122 38.17 29.71 -0.09
CA TRP A 122 36.93 29.95 0.68
C TRP A 122 37.22 30.25 2.17
N TRP A 123 38.37 30.88 2.44
CA TRP A 123 38.88 31.10 3.79
C TRP A 123 38.49 32.42 4.52
N PRO A 124 37.60 33.32 4.06
CA PRO A 124 37.20 34.44 4.91
C PRO A 124 35.86 34.26 5.66
N VAL A 125 35.12 33.13 5.51
CA VAL A 125 33.80 32.99 6.16
C VAL A 125 33.85 32.19 7.47
N LEU A 126 34.91 31.42 7.73
CA LEU A 126 34.99 30.57 8.94
C LEU A 126 35.53 31.27 10.20
N LEU A 127 35.88 32.55 10.15
CA LEU A 127 36.22 33.33 11.36
C LEU A 127 35.03 34.11 11.95
N GLY A 128 33.86 34.12 11.30
CA GLY A 128 32.66 34.81 11.79
C GLY A 128 31.69 33.95 12.63
N ALA A 129 31.79 32.62 12.57
CA ALA A 129 30.80 31.72 13.18
C ALA A 129 31.15 31.24 14.60
N GLY A 130 32.37 31.49 15.07
CA GLY A 130 32.82 31.09 16.41
C GLY A 130 32.32 31.99 17.55
N ALA A 131 31.87 33.22 17.25
CA ALA A 131 31.45 34.19 18.28
C ALA A 131 29.93 34.22 18.54
N PHE A 132 29.11 33.65 17.64
CA PHE A 132 27.64 33.67 17.81
C PHE A 132 27.08 32.41 18.48
N LEU A 133 27.80 31.30 18.51
CA LEU A 133 27.31 30.06 19.15
C LEU A 133 27.61 30.00 20.66
N GLY A 134 28.47 30.89 21.18
CA GLY A 134 28.76 31.00 22.61
C GLY A 134 27.82 31.95 23.38
N THR A 135 27.19 32.91 22.71
CA THR A 135 26.30 33.89 23.35
C THR A 135 24.85 33.41 23.46
N VAL A 136 24.39 32.52 22.57
CA VAL A 136 23.02 31.99 22.62
C VAL A 136 22.87 30.88 23.69
N THR A 137 23.91 30.14 24.00
CA THR A 137 23.89 29.12 25.09
C THR A 137 23.95 29.75 26.49
N ALA A 138 24.61 30.91 26.65
CA ALA A 138 24.65 31.60 27.95
C ALA A 138 23.32 32.29 28.32
N LEU A 139 22.54 32.76 27.34
CA LEU A 139 21.21 33.36 27.60
C LEU A 139 20.11 32.31 27.80
N GLY A 140 20.23 31.12 27.19
CA GLY A 140 19.25 30.04 27.33
C GLY A 140 19.27 29.36 28.71
N ALA A 141 20.42 29.32 29.39
CA ALA A 141 20.54 28.73 30.71
C ALA A 141 19.88 29.58 31.82
N ILE A 142 19.83 30.91 31.64
CA ILE A 142 19.26 31.84 32.63
C ILE A 142 17.72 31.80 32.64
N LEU A 143 17.07 31.40 31.55
CA LEU A 143 15.61 31.28 31.49
C LEU A 143 15.08 29.92 31.97
N VAL A 144 15.92 28.88 32.02
CA VAL A 144 15.52 27.53 32.48
C VAL A 144 15.86 27.30 33.97
N PHE A 145 16.90 27.95 34.49
CA PHE A 145 17.31 27.86 35.90
C PHE A 145 17.29 29.23 36.59
N GLY A 146 16.11 29.88 36.57
CA GLY A 146 15.89 31.06 37.42
C GLY A 146 16.09 30.71 38.91
N PRO A 147 16.60 31.65 39.73
CA PRO A 147 17.01 31.39 41.12
C PRO A 147 15.86 31.10 42.12
N ASP A 148 14.60 31.05 41.69
CA ASP A 148 13.45 30.78 42.55
C ASP A 148 12.92 29.34 42.38
N GLY A 149 13.83 28.37 42.43
CA GLY A 149 13.49 26.95 42.54
C GLY A 149 12.98 26.58 43.93
N ALA A 150 11.85 27.17 44.36
CA ALA A 150 11.09 26.60 45.46
C ALA A 150 10.49 25.27 44.98
N PRO A 151 10.66 24.16 45.72
CA PRO A 151 10.08 22.88 45.33
C PRO A 151 8.55 23.05 45.22
N PRO A 152 7.90 22.51 44.17
CA PRO A 152 6.46 22.56 44.08
C PRO A 152 5.89 21.88 45.32
N THR A 153 5.13 22.63 46.11
CA THR A 153 4.33 22.08 47.19
C THR A 153 3.45 20.98 46.61
N PRO A 154 3.38 19.80 47.24
CA PRO A 154 2.50 18.74 46.77
C PRO A 154 1.07 19.27 46.80
N VAL A 155 0.48 19.48 45.61
CA VAL A 155 -0.93 19.82 45.48
C VAL A 155 -1.70 18.64 46.05
N ALA A 156 -2.36 18.88 47.18
CA ALA A 156 -3.27 17.92 47.79
C ALA A 156 -4.30 17.52 46.73
N VAL A 157 -4.28 16.24 46.37
CA VAL A 157 -5.29 15.63 45.50
C VAL A 157 -6.63 15.78 46.20
N VAL A 158 -7.40 16.78 45.76
CA VAL A 158 -8.79 16.95 46.16
C VAL A 158 -9.53 15.72 45.64
N PRO A 159 -10.12 14.88 46.51
CA PRO A 159 -10.92 13.75 46.06
C PRO A 159 -12.08 14.28 45.20
N PRO A 160 -12.44 13.61 44.10
CA PRO A 160 -13.55 14.01 43.28
C PRO A 160 -14.82 14.10 44.13
N PRO A 161 -15.69 15.09 43.92
CA PRO A 161 -16.95 15.16 44.62
C PRO A 161 -17.74 13.87 44.33
N THR A 162 -18.10 13.16 45.40
CA THR A 162 -19.07 12.08 45.36
C THR A 162 -20.36 12.64 44.79
N VAL A 163 -20.59 12.40 43.50
CA VAL A 163 -21.83 12.74 42.83
C VAL A 163 -22.88 11.80 43.42
N ALA A 164 -23.80 12.37 44.20
CA ALA A 164 -24.97 11.67 44.68
C ALA A 164 -25.68 11.02 43.48
N ALA A 165 -26.03 9.74 43.62
CA ALA A 165 -26.85 9.02 42.67
C ALA A 165 -28.15 9.80 42.46
N VAL A 166 -28.30 10.41 41.30
CA VAL A 166 -29.56 10.94 40.81
C VAL A 166 -30.23 9.80 40.07
N ASP A 167 -31.42 9.43 40.53
CA ASP A 167 -32.30 8.44 39.91
C ASP A 167 -32.42 8.68 38.40
N ALA A 168 -31.88 7.74 37.64
CA ALA A 168 -31.99 7.68 36.19
C ALA A 168 -33.31 6.99 35.82
N ASP A 169 -34.43 7.67 36.01
CA ASP A 169 -35.74 7.27 35.47
C ASP A 169 -36.38 8.45 34.74
N ALA A 170 -35.83 8.78 33.58
CA ALA A 170 -36.48 9.51 32.49
C ALA A 170 -35.50 9.55 31.31
N ALA A 171 -35.57 8.54 30.44
CA ALA A 171 -34.93 8.63 29.13
C ALA A 171 -35.58 9.81 28.37
N PRO A 172 -34.84 10.87 28.01
CA PRO A 172 -35.39 11.94 27.19
C PRO A 172 -35.78 11.34 25.83
N GLU A 173 -37.04 11.53 25.43
CA GLU A 173 -37.51 11.16 24.10
C GLU A 173 -36.58 11.79 23.05
N PRO A 174 -36.11 11.01 22.06
CA PRO A 174 -35.30 11.56 20.99
C PRO A 174 -36.09 12.64 20.25
N PRO A 175 -35.47 13.79 19.92
CA PRO A 175 -36.13 14.81 19.13
C PRO A 175 -36.60 14.20 17.80
N PRO A 176 -37.78 14.60 17.29
CA PRO A 176 -38.33 14.02 16.07
C PRO A 176 -37.32 14.23 14.93
N GLU A 177 -36.91 13.12 14.32
CA GLU A 177 -36.03 13.16 13.16
C GLU A 177 -36.69 13.99 12.05
N PRO A 178 -35.98 14.97 11.46
CA PRO A 178 -36.54 15.74 10.36
C PRO A 178 -36.84 14.78 9.20
N VAL A 179 -38.12 14.70 8.84
CA VAL A 179 -38.56 13.99 7.65
C VAL A 179 -37.94 14.70 6.45
N VAL A 180 -36.80 14.20 5.97
CA VAL A 180 -36.22 14.61 4.71
C VAL A 180 -37.12 14.04 3.63
N GLU A 181 -38.06 14.85 3.18
CA GLU A 181 -38.86 14.59 1.99
C GLU A 181 -37.89 14.56 0.79
N VAL A 182 -37.49 13.33 0.43
CA VAL A 182 -36.62 13.05 -0.70
C VAL A 182 -37.35 13.47 -1.97
N ALA A 183 -37.04 14.66 -2.47
CA ALA A 183 -37.52 15.10 -3.77
C ALA A 183 -37.13 14.04 -4.82
N PRO A 184 -38.06 13.65 -5.71
CA PRO A 184 -37.75 12.68 -6.76
C PRO A 184 -36.58 13.19 -7.60
N PRO A 185 -35.65 12.31 -7.99
CA PRO A 185 -34.49 12.70 -8.80
C PRO A 185 -34.98 13.36 -10.08
N ARG A 186 -34.61 14.63 -10.27
CA ARG A 186 -34.83 15.34 -11.54
C ARG A 186 -33.96 14.66 -12.59
N GLU A 187 -34.61 13.91 -13.48
CA GLU A 187 -33.97 13.37 -14.67
C GLU A 187 -33.52 14.53 -15.56
N ASP A 188 -32.20 14.71 -15.68
CA ASP A 188 -31.60 15.73 -16.53
C ASP A 188 -31.69 15.27 -18.00
N PRO A 189 -32.47 15.94 -18.87
CA PRO A 189 -32.67 15.52 -20.26
C PRO A 189 -31.39 15.60 -21.11
N ALA A 190 -30.32 16.24 -20.62
CA ALA A 190 -29.06 16.37 -21.34
C ALA A 190 -28.28 15.03 -21.49
N ILE A 191 -28.52 14.04 -20.62
CA ILE A 191 -27.77 12.77 -20.66
C ILE A 191 -28.24 11.85 -21.79
N ARG A 192 -29.48 12.01 -22.30
CA ARG A 192 -30.01 11.17 -23.39
C ARG A 192 -29.40 11.48 -24.76
N ALA A 193 -28.79 12.65 -24.97
CA ALA A 193 -28.29 13.05 -26.29
C ALA A 193 -26.95 12.41 -26.71
N PHE A 194 -26.16 11.89 -25.76
CA PHE A 194 -24.84 11.33 -26.08
C PHE A 194 -24.81 9.83 -26.34
N ALA A 195 -25.87 9.10 -26.01
CA ALA A 195 -25.91 7.65 -26.19
C ALA A 195 -26.30 7.19 -27.61
N SER A 196 -26.77 8.08 -28.50
CA SER A 196 -27.23 7.70 -29.85
C SER A 196 -26.25 8.00 -30.99
N ALA A 197 -25.09 8.61 -30.73
CA ALA A 197 -24.15 9.01 -31.79
C ALA A 197 -22.98 8.03 -32.04
N ALA A 198 -22.82 6.97 -31.25
CA ALA A 198 -21.65 6.08 -31.32
C ALA A 198 -21.86 4.78 -32.13
N LEU A 199 -23.03 4.58 -32.73
CA LEU A 199 -23.39 3.32 -33.42
C LEU A 199 -23.23 3.34 -34.95
N ASP A 200 -22.74 4.43 -35.55
CA ASP A 200 -22.78 4.58 -37.01
C ASP A 200 -21.46 5.05 -37.65
N ALA A 201 -20.34 4.46 -37.21
CA ALA A 201 -19.06 4.58 -37.90
C ALA A 201 -18.58 3.20 -38.37
N GLY A 202 -19.08 2.81 -39.54
CA GLY A 202 -18.62 1.63 -40.28
C GLY A 202 -17.10 1.58 -40.37
N SER A 203 -16.51 0.46 -39.94
CA SER A 203 -15.11 0.14 -40.22
C SER A 203 -14.97 -0.22 -41.71
N PRO A 204 -14.25 0.57 -42.53
CA PRO A 204 -13.88 0.12 -43.86
C PRO A 204 -12.86 -1.01 -43.72
N GLY A 205 -13.26 -2.20 -44.16
CA GLY A 205 -12.40 -3.37 -44.24
C GLY A 205 -11.14 -3.09 -45.06
N ARG A 206 -10.02 -2.85 -44.38
CA ARG A 206 -8.69 -2.92 -44.98
C ARG A 206 -8.25 -4.38 -44.99
N GLY A 207 -8.53 -5.04 -46.11
CA GLY A 207 -7.91 -6.32 -46.45
C GLY A 207 -6.39 -6.16 -46.45
N LEU A 208 -5.73 -6.76 -45.45
CA LEU A 208 -4.28 -6.91 -45.46
C LEU A 208 -3.93 -7.99 -46.51
N PRO A 209 -3.03 -7.72 -47.46
CA PRO A 209 -2.58 -8.71 -48.41
C PRO A 209 -1.85 -9.83 -47.67
N THR A 210 -2.37 -11.04 -47.78
CA THR A 210 -1.74 -12.28 -47.32
C THR A 210 -0.45 -12.51 -48.10
N ARG A 211 0.67 -12.08 -47.51
CA ARG A 211 2.00 -12.34 -48.05
C ARG A 211 2.30 -13.84 -47.89
N PRO A 212 2.57 -14.59 -48.98
CA PRO A 212 2.87 -16.02 -48.89
C PRO A 212 4.16 -16.21 -48.10
N VAL A 213 4.05 -16.85 -46.93
CA VAL A 213 5.18 -17.20 -46.07
C VAL A 213 5.97 -18.31 -46.75
N ARG A 214 7.17 -17.96 -47.24
CA ARG A 214 8.12 -18.88 -47.87
C ARG A 214 8.65 -19.82 -46.78
N PRO A 215 8.54 -21.16 -46.91
CA PRO A 215 9.10 -22.09 -45.94
C PRO A 215 10.62 -22.01 -45.98
N VAL A 216 11.22 -21.32 -44.99
CA VAL A 216 12.67 -21.30 -44.82
C VAL A 216 13.08 -22.66 -44.25
N ARG A 217 13.67 -23.46 -45.13
CA ARG A 217 14.15 -24.82 -44.86
C ARG A 217 15.43 -24.75 -44.01
N GLY A 218 15.36 -25.28 -42.79
CA GLY A 218 16.47 -26.01 -42.18
C GLY A 218 17.68 -25.22 -41.69
N GLN A 219 17.51 -24.06 -41.06
CA GLN A 219 18.52 -23.56 -40.12
C GLN A 219 18.21 -24.13 -38.74
N SER A 220 18.95 -25.18 -38.38
CA SER A 220 19.03 -25.69 -37.01
C SER A 220 19.65 -24.59 -36.14
N VAL A 221 18.82 -23.72 -35.58
CA VAL A 221 19.24 -22.74 -34.58
C VAL A 221 19.66 -23.55 -33.36
N VAL A 222 20.96 -23.57 -33.08
CA VAL A 222 21.51 -24.09 -31.83
C VAL A 222 20.84 -23.29 -30.71
N VAL A 223 19.88 -23.91 -30.03
CA VAL A 223 19.18 -23.33 -28.89
C VAL A 223 20.21 -23.21 -27.77
N ALA A 224 20.89 -22.07 -27.72
CA ALA A 224 21.75 -21.73 -26.62
C ALA A 224 20.89 -21.72 -25.35
N THR A 225 21.21 -22.61 -24.41
CA THR A 225 20.62 -22.63 -23.09
C THR A 225 20.64 -21.21 -22.52
N PRO A 226 19.48 -20.61 -22.23
CA PRO A 226 19.41 -19.25 -21.70
C PRO A 226 20.31 -19.17 -20.47
N PRO A 227 21.24 -18.19 -20.39
CA PRO A 227 22.08 -18.02 -19.22
C PRO A 227 21.18 -17.94 -17.99
N ALA A 228 21.49 -18.73 -16.97
CA ALA A 228 20.70 -18.80 -15.75
C ALA A 228 20.51 -17.37 -15.21
N LEU A 229 19.28 -16.86 -15.32
CA LEU A 229 18.90 -15.56 -14.79
C LEU A 229 19.26 -15.56 -13.30
N GLY A 230 20.14 -14.66 -12.90
CA GLY A 230 20.45 -14.45 -11.50
C GLY A 230 19.18 -14.14 -10.70
N PRO A 231 19.25 -14.23 -9.36
CA PRO A 231 18.13 -13.89 -8.49
C PRO A 231 17.59 -12.50 -8.86
N ALA A 232 16.29 -12.43 -9.15
CA ALA A 232 15.65 -11.18 -9.53
C ALA A 232 15.84 -10.14 -8.42
N PRO A 233 16.17 -8.88 -8.75
CA PRO A 233 16.33 -7.83 -7.76
C PRO A 233 15.03 -7.67 -6.96
N GLN A 234 15.14 -7.77 -5.63
CA GLN A 234 13.99 -7.59 -4.75
C GLN A 234 13.62 -6.10 -4.71
N VAL A 235 12.40 -5.77 -5.16
CA VAL A 235 11.87 -4.41 -5.09
C VAL A 235 11.43 -4.14 -3.66
N LYS A 236 12.03 -3.11 -3.06
CA LYS A 236 11.70 -2.65 -1.70
C LYS A 236 10.65 -1.55 -1.76
N PHE A 237 9.81 -1.47 -0.73
CA PHE A 237 8.70 -0.52 -0.65
C PHE A 237 8.75 0.29 0.65
N GLY A 238 8.31 1.54 0.57
CA GLY A 238 7.88 2.38 1.70
C GLY A 238 6.41 2.78 1.53
N TYR A 239 5.95 3.69 2.37
CA TYR A 239 4.54 4.10 2.41
C TYR A 239 4.42 5.63 2.32
N LEU A 240 3.43 6.09 1.56
CA LEU A 240 3.08 7.50 1.40
C LEU A 240 1.69 7.76 1.98
N SER A 241 1.58 8.79 2.83
CA SER A 241 0.32 9.40 3.22
C SER A 241 0.28 10.81 2.66
N ALA A 242 -0.80 11.17 1.98
CA ALA A 242 -0.94 12.47 1.35
C ALA A 242 -2.30 13.07 1.69
N ASP A 243 -2.31 14.29 2.19
CA ASP A 243 -3.52 15.02 2.52
C ASP A 243 -3.53 16.39 1.83
N ALA A 244 -4.71 16.93 1.53
CA ALA A 244 -4.82 18.26 0.96
C ALA A 244 -6.14 18.95 1.30
N ASP A 245 -6.05 20.27 1.49
CA ASP A 245 -7.20 21.16 1.70
C ASP A 245 -7.23 22.29 0.65
N PRO A 246 -8.23 22.33 -0.26
CA PRO A 246 -9.26 21.30 -0.50
C PRO A 246 -8.68 20.02 -1.17
N TRP A 247 -9.54 19.04 -1.46
CA TRP A 247 -9.14 17.79 -2.12
C TRP A 247 -8.37 18.04 -3.42
N ALA A 248 -7.35 17.22 -3.67
CA ALA A 248 -6.46 17.34 -4.82
C ALA A 248 -6.16 15.97 -5.43
N ASP A 249 -5.92 15.93 -6.75
CA ASP A 249 -5.36 14.76 -7.41
C ASP A 249 -3.86 14.67 -7.09
N VAL A 250 -3.39 13.49 -6.66
CA VAL A 250 -1.98 13.23 -6.33
C VAL A 250 -1.31 12.50 -7.49
N LEU A 251 -0.17 13.02 -7.95
CA LEU A 251 0.68 12.39 -8.95
C LEU A 251 2.06 12.10 -8.36
N ILE A 252 2.64 10.94 -8.70
CA ILE A 252 4.01 10.57 -8.35
C ILE A 252 4.78 10.27 -9.63
N ASP A 253 5.90 10.96 -9.84
CA ASP A 253 6.75 10.83 -11.04
C ASP A 253 5.94 10.95 -12.36
N GLY A 254 4.94 11.82 -12.35
CA GLY A 254 4.03 12.05 -13.49
C GLY A 254 2.89 11.03 -13.64
N ARG A 255 2.83 9.98 -12.81
CA ARG A 255 1.71 9.01 -12.79
C ARG A 255 0.68 9.43 -11.76
N ARG A 256 -0.58 9.55 -12.19
CA ARG A 256 -1.70 9.81 -11.28
C ARG A 256 -1.92 8.60 -10.38
N LEU A 257 -1.93 8.83 -9.07
CA LEU A 257 -2.24 7.83 -8.05
C LEU A 257 -3.75 7.85 -7.79
N GLU A 258 -4.19 8.74 -6.90
CA GLU A 258 -5.58 8.88 -6.47
C GLU A 258 -5.85 10.33 -6.05
N ARG A 259 -7.02 10.58 -5.45
CA ARG A 259 -7.43 11.87 -4.89
C ARG A 259 -7.28 11.85 -3.37
N THR A 260 -6.81 12.95 -2.77
CA THR A 260 -6.69 13.06 -1.31
C THR A 260 -8.06 12.95 -0.62
N PRO A 261 -8.15 12.36 0.58
CA PRO A 261 -7.04 11.86 1.42
C PRO A 261 -6.52 10.48 1.01
N LEU A 262 -5.19 10.32 0.99
CA LEU A 262 -4.49 9.06 0.67
C LEU A 262 -3.73 8.57 1.91
N SER A 263 -3.93 7.32 2.32
CA SER A 263 -3.31 6.75 3.51
C SER A 263 -2.53 5.47 3.20
N ARG A 264 -1.26 5.43 3.62
CA ARG A 264 -0.34 4.28 3.50
C ARG A 264 -0.26 3.65 2.11
N TYR A 265 -0.21 4.47 1.07
CA TYR A 265 -0.04 3.99 -0.30
C TYR A 265 1.39 3.44 -0.51
N PRO A 266 1.55 2.21 -1.03
CA PRO A 266 2.88 1.62 -1.22
C PRO A 266 3.62 2.30 -2.37
N VAL A 267 4.83 2.77 -2.10
CA VAL A 267 5.71 3.43 -3.09
C VAL A 267 7.06 2.73 -3.09
N THR A 268 7.71 2.64 -4.25
CA THR A 268 9.08 2.12 -4.34
C THR A 268 10.04 2.95 -3.49
N VAL A 269 11.11 2.34 -2.98
CA VAL A 269 12.14 3.11 -2.28
C VAL A 269 12.93 3.99 -3.27
N GLY A 270 13.20 5.23 -2.90
CA GLY A 270 13.94 6.18 -3.74
C GLY A 270 13.48 7.63 -3.67
N PRO A 271 14.12 8.52 -4.45
CA PRO A 271 13.66 9.88 -4.64
C PRO A 271 12.44 9.90 -5.59
N HIS A 272 11.38 10.58 -5.17
CA HIS A 272 10.15 10.73 -5.92
C HIS A 272 9.74 12.20 -6.02
N THR A 273 9.08 12.56 -7.11
CA THR A 273 8.46 13.88 -7.28
C THR A 273 6.96 13.76 -7.11
N LEU A 274 6.45 14.31 -6.01
CA LEU A 274 5.05 14.37 -5.68
C LEU A 274 4.45 15.66 -6.22
N VAL A 275 3.34 15.58 -6.95
CA VAL A 275 2.59 16.74 -7.44
C VAL A 275 1.16 16.65 -6.94
N PHE A 276 0.73 17.65 -6.19
CA PHE A 276 -0.67 17.85 -5.84
C PHE A 276 -1.29 18.77 -6.88
N ARG A 277 -2.44 18.39 -7.43
CA ARG A 277 -3.21 19.20 -8.39
C ARG A 277 -4.61 19.45 -7.86
N ALA A 278 -4.88 20.70 -7.52
CA ALA A 278 -6.21 21.14 -7.10
C ALA A 278 -7.19 21.21 -8.28
N ALA A 279 -8.48 21.19 -7.97
CA ALA A 279 -9.56 21.25 -8.97
C ALA A 279 -9.55 22.54 -9.80
N ASP A 280 -9.03 23.63 -9.23
CA ASP A 280 -8.87 24.95 -9.87
C ASP A 280 -7.67 25.02 -10.84
N GLY A 281 -6.87 23.95 -10.94
CA GLY A 281 -5.69 23.86 -11.78
C GLY A 281 -4.39 24.30 -11.12
N ARG A 282 -4.41 24.80 -9.86
CA ARG A 282 -3.19 25.07 -9.10
C ARG A 282 -2.45 23.77 -8.79
N GLN A 283 -1.13 23.84 -8.76
CA GLN A 283 -0.28 22.68 -8.52
C GLN A 283 0.84 23.00 -7.51
N GLN A 284 1.11 22.06 -6.62
CA GLN A 284 2.27 22.10 -5.71
C GLN A 284 3.15 20.87 -5.97
N THR A 285 4.45 21.10 -6.20
CA THR A 285 5.44 20.03 -6.43
C THR A 285 6.35 19.90 -5.21
N ARG A 286 6.54 18.67 -4.72
CA ARG A 286 7.43 18.33 -3.61
C ARG A 286 8.36 17.20 -4.00
N LYS A 287 9.63 17.31 -3.61
CA LYS A 287 10.60 16.21 -3.75
C LYS A 287 10.64 15.46 -2.44
N ILE A 288 10.26 14.19 -2.47
CA ILE A 288 10.29 13.31 -1.30
C ILE A 288 11.31 12.20 -1.51
N LYS A 289 11.86 11.68 -0.42
CA LYS A 289 12.71 10.49 -0.45
C LYS A 289 12.05 9.44 0.43
N VAL A 290 11.71 8.30 -0.16
CA VAL A 290 11.04 7.19 0.52
C VAL A 290 12.07 6.11 0.85
N GLU A 291 12.19 5.76 2.12
CA GLU A 291 13.03 4.66 2.59
C GLU A 291 12.21 3.40 2.84
N GLU A 292 12.89 2.25 2.95
CA GLU A 292 12.25 0.94 3.12
C GLU A 292 11.43 0.89 4.41
N GLY A 293 10.14 0.59 4.29
CA GLY A 293 9.20 0.54 5.42
C GLY A 293 8.86 1.91 6.05
N GLN A 294 9.45 3.01 5.59
CA GLN A 294 9.20 4.35 6.12
C GLN A 294 7.84 4.86 5.66
N LEU A 295 7.08 5.48 6.57
CA LEU A 295 5.87 6.24 6.24
C LEU A 295 6.22 7.72 6.07
N VAL A 296 6.12 8.22 4.86
CA VAL A 296 6.28 9.64 4.52
C VAL A 296 4.89 10.28 4.51
N SER A 297 4.72 11.38 5.24
CA SER A 297 3.45 12.12 5.32
C SER A 297 3.62 13.51 4.73
N GLU A 298 2.82 13.85 3.73
CA GLU A 298 2.84 15.14 3.06
C GLU A 298 1.44 15.77 3.07
N SER A 299 1.37 17.06 3.34
CA SER A 299 0.12 17.83 3.30
C SER A 299 0.27 19.04 2.39
N ALA A 300 -0.74 19.31 1.57
CA ALA A 300 -0.80 20.50 0.72
C ALA A 300 -2.00 21.39 1.08
N THR A 301 -1.81 22.70 1.00
CA THR A 301 -2.88 23.68 1.19
C THR A 301 -2.84 24.63 0.01
N PHE A 302 -3.99 24.81 -0.65
CA PHE A 302 -4.10 25.61 -1.87
C PHE A 302 -4.77 26.96 -1.60
#